data_AF-A0A2I0NH90-F1
#
_entry.id   AF-A0A2I0NH90-F1
#
_cell.length_a   1.000
_cell.length_b   1.000
_cell.length_c   1.000
_cell.angle_alpha   90.00
_cell.angle_beta   90.00
_cell.angle_gamma   90.00
#
_symmetry.space_group_name_H-M   'P 1'
#
loop_
_entity.id
_entity.type
_entity.pdbx_description
1 polymer ?
#
loop_
_entity_poly.entity_id
_entity_poly.type
_entity_poly.pdbx_seq_one_letter_code
_entity_poly.pdbx_strand_id
1 'polypeptide(L)'
;MKLQGLKYDYYLIILTTFILFAIGIVCLYAITYYNYLAVDPQWTRTGQYMDFINSMDSYLYPFLILLLVTLGLCIPKRLLDRDILVKFCALALGVTLILTFSSGIEAALGFLLVVMIGIQSYVLILVFRRSKAVRFEKEGYVVRLGSTLLHLGIVIVIFNFVNLREAQFHIPVFWIGTLLITAGNIFSFYPARISSLFHTK
;
A
#
# COMPACT_ATOMS: atom_id res chain seq x y z
N MET A 1 7.01 -14.39 25.99
CA MET A 1 7.42 -13.68 24.75
C MET A 1 6.26 -12.89 24.06
N LYS A 2 5.19 -12.51 24.77
CA LYS A 2 4.00 -11.81 24.18
C LYS A 2 4.08 -10.27 24.22
N LEU A 3 4.89 -9.70 25.11
CA LEU A 3 5.01 -8.24 25.32
C LEU A 3 5.83 -7.51 24.25
N GLN A 4 6.80 -8.17 23.61
CA GLN A 4 7.59 -7.57 22.53
C GLN A 4 6.81 -7.46 21.21
N GLY A 5 5.89 -8.39 20.92
CA GLY A 5 5.06 -8.36 19.72
C GLY A 5 4.05 -7.20 19.73
N LEU A 6 3.49 -6.89 20.90
CA LEU A 6 2.47 -5.83 21.05
C LEU A 6 3.08 -4.42 20.90
N LYS A 7 4.29 -4.19 21.41
CA LYS A 7 5.03 -2.93 21.19
C LYS A 7 5.38 -2.76 19.71
N TYR A 8 5.85 -3.81 19.05
CA TYR A 8 6.23 -3.78 17.63
C TYR A 8 5.04 -3.47 16.71
N ASP A 9 3.88 -4.11 16.94
CA ASP A 9 2.67 -3.83 16.16
C ASP A 9 2.17 -2.41 16.34
N TYR A 10 2.22 -1.91 17.59
CA TYR A 10 1.84 -0.53 17.90
C TYR A 10 2.72 0.49 17.16
N TYR A 11 4.04 0.28 17.14
CA TYR A 11 4.96 1.12 16.38
C TYR A 11 4.72 1.04 14.87
N LEU A 12 4.44 -0.14 14.31
CA LEU A 12 4.11 -0.31 12.89
C LEU A 12 2.85 0.47 12.50
N ILE A 13 1.80 0.42 13.33
CA ILE A 13 0.55 1.15 13.09
C ILE A 13 0.82 2.65 13.12
N ILE A 14 1.47 3.17 14.17
CA ILE A 14 1.82 4.59 14.29
C ILE A 14 2.66 5.04 13.09
N LEU A 15 3.67 4.26 12.73
CA LEU A 15 4.54 4.55 11.60
C LEU A 15 3.74 4.63 10.30
N THR A 16 2.89 3.64 10.02
CA THR A 16 2.02 3.64 8.84
C THR A 16 1.10 4.86 8.80
N THR A 17 0.47 5.20 9.93
CA THR A 17 -0.40 6.38 10.05
C THR A 17 0.36 7.66 9.79
N PHE A 18 1.57 7.80 10.34
CA PHE A 18 2.42 8.97 10.14
C PHE A 18 2.86 9.11 8.68
N ILE A 19 3.22 8.00 8.02
CA ILE A 19 3.61 8.00 6.61
C ILE A 19 2.43 8.41 5.73
N LEU A 20 1.24 7.84 5.95
CA LEU A 20 0.04 8.20 5.20
C LEU A 20 -0.33 9.68 5.41
N PHE A 21 -0.16 10.19 6.63
CA PHE A 21 -0.35 11.61 6.93
C PHE A 21 0.65 12.50 6.19
N ALA A 22 1.93 12.13 6.16
CA ALA A 22 2.96 12.85 5.41
C ALA A 22 2.69 12.86 3.91
N ILE A 23 2.28 11.72 3.33
CA ILE A 23 1.84 11.63 1.93
C ILE A 23 0.66 12.58 1.69
N GLY A 24 -0.32 12.61 2.61
CA GLY A 24 -1.44 13.55 2.55
C GLY A 24 -1.02 15.01 2.49
N ILE A 25 -0.03 15.42 3.30
CA ILE A 25 0.54 16.78 3.27
C ILE A 25 1.18 17.06 1.91
N VAL A 26 1.98 16.13 1.37
CA VAL A 26 2.61 16.27 0.05
C VAL A 26 1.55 16.41 -1.04
N CYS A 27 0.47 15.64 -1.00
CA CYS A 27 -0.63 15.74 -1.95
C CYS A 27 -1.36 17.09 -1.86
N LEU A 28 -1.63 17.59 -0.64
CA LEU A 28 -2.24 18.92 -0.45
C LEU A 28 -1.32 20.02 -0.99
N TYR A 29 -0.04 19.96 -0.68
CA TYR A 29 0.97 20.88 -1.21
C TYR A 29 1.00 20.84 -2.75
N ALA A 30 1.05 19.65 -3.34
CA ALA A 30 1.06 19.47 -4.79
C ALA A 30 -0.16 20.10 -5.47
N ILE A 31 -1.36 19.93 -4.92
CA ILE A 31 -2.59 20.54 -5.46
C ILE A 31 -2.54 22.06 -5.34
N THR A 32 -2.11 22.60 -4.20
CA THR A 32 -2.01 24.06 -4.02
C THR A 32 -0.99 24.69 -4.96
N TYR A 33 0.16 24.05 -5.15
CA TYR A 33 1.21 24.51 -6.04
C TYR A 33 0.81 24.36 -7.52
N TYR A 34 0.13 23.26 -7.87
CA TYR A 34 -0.48 23.09 -9.20
C TYR A 34 -1.46 24.23 -9.50
N ASN A 35 -2.37 24.56 -8.57
CA ASN A 35 -3.34 25.64 -8.76
C ASN A 35 -2.68 27.01 -8.90
N TYR A 36 -1.55 27.23 -8.22
CA TYR A 36 -0.76 28.45 -8.37
C TYR A 36 -0.13 28.58 -9.76
N LEU A 37 0.40 27.49 -10.31
CA LEU A 37 0.99 27.46 -11.65
C LEU A 37 -0.07 27.44 -12.77
N ALA A 38 -1.25 26.89 -12.50
CA ALA A 38 -2.36 26.80 -13.44
C ALA A 38 -3.03 28.14 -13.78
N VAL A 39 -2.50 29.26 -13.27
CA VAL A 39 -2.87 30.61 -13.71
C VAL A 39 -2.55 30.81 -15.20
N ASP A 40 -1.48 30.19 -15.73
CA ASP A 40 -1.21 30.13 -17.16
C ASP A 40 -1.78 28.82 -17.75
N PRO A 41 -2.77 28.85 -18.67
CA PRO A 41 -3.36 27.63 -19.24
C PRO A 41 -2.39 26.75 -20.03
N GLN A 42 -1.30 27.30 -20.55
CA GLN A 42 -0.33 26.56 -21.38
C GLN A 42 0.83 25.96 -20.59
N TRP A 43 0.91 26.19 -19.27
CA TRP A 43 2.03 25.75 -18.45
C TRP A 43 2.29 24.25 -18.52
N THR A 44 1.24 23.44 -18.70
CA THR A 44 1.32 21.96 -18.84
C THR A 44 2.11 21.50 -20.07
N ARG A 45 2.33 22.38 -21.06
CA ARG A 45 3.13 22.11 -22.26
C ARG A 45 4.57 22.62 -22.18
N THR A 46 4.92 23.27 -21.06
CA THR A 46 6.24 23.86 -20.86
C THR A 46 7.13 22.94 -20.03
N GLY A 47 8.45 23.19 -20.04
CA GLY A 47 9.40 22.48 -19.18
C GLY A 47 9.10 22.63 -17.67
N GLN A 48 8.42 23.71 -17.27
CA GLN A 48 8.03 23.94 -15.88
C GLN A 48 7.09 22.84 -15.35
N TYR A 49 6.28 22.23 -16.21
CA TYR A 49 5.44 21.10 -15.82
C TYR A 49 6.28 19.87 -15.49
N MET A 50 7.32 19.59 -16.29
CA MET A 50 8.23 18.48 -16.01
C MET A 50 9.02 18.69 -14.72
N ASP A 51 9.48 19.92 -14.46
CA ASP A 51 10.20 20.25 -13.23
C ASP A 51 9.30 20.12 -11.99
N PHE A 52 8.04 20.56 -12.10
CA PHE A 52 7.03 20.37 -11.06
C PHE A 52 6.85 18.88 -10.74
N ILE A 53 6.65 18.07 -11.78
CA ILE A 53 6.48 16.63 -11.66
C ILE A 53 7.69 15.99 -10.97
N ASN A 54 8.90 16.25 -11.46
CA ASN A 54 10.13 15.65 -10.93
C ASN A 54 10.33 16.02 -9.45
N SER A 55 9.97 17.25 -9.09
CA SER A 55 10.02 17.73 -7.70
C SER A 55 9.02 16.98 -6.82
N MET A 56 7.77 16.81 -7.29
CA MET A 56 6.74 16.09 -6.54
C MET A 56 7.10 14.62 -6.35
N ASP A 57 7.59 13.97 -7.41
CA ASP A 57 8.02 12.56 -7.38
C ASP A 57 9.18 12.36 -6.40
N SER A 58 10.16 13.28 -6.39
CA SER A 58 11.28 13.27 -5.44
C SER A 58 10.82 13.36 -3.98
N TYR A 59 9.82 14.20 -3.68
CA TYR A 59 9.25 14.28 -2.33
C TYR A 59 8.44 13.05 -1.95
N LEU A 60 7.76 12.42 -2.91
CA LEU A 60 6.81 11.34 -2.67
C LEU A 60 7.49 9.95 -2.56
N TYR A 61 8.49 9.67 -3.39
CA TYR A 61 9.22 8.39 -3.42
C TYR A 61 9.76 7.89 -2.08
N PRO A 62 10.41 8.70 -1.21
CA PRO A 62 10.90 8.19 0.07
C PRO A 62 9.77 7.72 0.98
N PHE A 63 8.62 8.41 0.98
CA PHE A 63 7.44 8.00 1.74
C PHE A 63 6.80 6.74 1.17
N LEU A 64 6.76 6.59 -0.17
CA LEU A 64 6.28 5.37 -0.80
C LEU A 64 7.15 4.16 -0.45
N ILE A 65 8.47 4.28 -0.51
CA ILE A 65 9.40 3.21 -0.11
C ILE A 65 9.16 2.84 1.36
N LEU A 66 9.11 3.84 2.23
CA LEU A 66 8.91 3.62 3.66
C LEU A 66 7.54 2.97 3.95
N LEU A 67 6.49 3.40 3.26
CA LEU A 67 5.15 2.80 3.34
C LEU A 67 5.19 1.35 2.88
N LEU A 68 5.88 1.06 1.78
CA LEU A 68 5.94 -0.27 1.18
C LEU A 68 6.72 -1.25 2.05
N VAL A 69 7.83 -0.81 2.65
CA VAL A 69 8.58 -1.57 3.67
C VAL A 69 7.67 -1.86 4.87
N THR A 70 6.96 -0.84 5.36
CA THR A 70 6.09 -0.98 6.53
C THR A 70 4.93 -1.96 6.25
N LEU A 71 4.27 -1.84 5.10
CA LEU A 71 3.22 -2.77 4.65
C LEU A 71 3.76 -4.19 4.42
N GLY A 72 4.94 -4.31 3.82
CA GLY A 72 5.64 -5.58 3.61
C GLY A 72 5.96 -6.30 4.91
N LEU A 73 6.14 -5.58 6.02
CA LEU A 73 6.32 -6.15 7.36
C LEU A 73 4.99 -6.53 8.03
N CYS A 74 3.87 -5.92 7.63
CA CYS A 74 2.53 -6.16 8.20
C CYS A 74 1.80 -7.40 7.64
N ILE A 75 2.01 -7.73 6.36
CA ILE A 75 1.35 -8.85 5.65
C ILE A 75 1.78 -10.25 6.15
N PRO A 76 3.07 -10.55 6.32
CA PRO A 76 3.54 -11.93 6.40
C PRO A 76 3.64 -12.48 7.83
N LYS A 77 3.52 -11.60 8.84
CA LYS A 77 3.20 -12.01 10.23
C LYS A 77 1.95 -12.90 10.31
N ARG A 78 1.07 -12.85 9.30
CA ARG A 78 -0.22 -13.53 9.25
C ARG A 78 -0.15 -14.93 8.61
N LEU A 79 0.92 -15.24 7.86
CA LEU A 79 1.01 -16.43 7.01
C LEU A 79 2.21 -17.33 7.30
N LEU A 80 3.33 -16.80 7.78
CA LEU A 80 4.60 -17.51 7.86
C LEU A 80 5.30 -17.30 9.21
N ASP A 81 6.07 -18.30 9.62
CA ASP A 81 6.99 -18.17 10.74
C ASP A 81 8.03 -17.08 10.47
N ARG A 82 8.41 -16.38 11.53
CA ARG A 82 9.20 -15.13 11.51
C ARG A 82 10.50 -15.24 10.70
N ASP A 83 11.13 -16.42 10.69
CA ASP A 83 12.42 -16.66 10.05
C ASP A 83 12.35 -16.77 8.52
N ILE A 84 11.30 -17.40 7.97
CA ILE A 84 11.13 -17.52 6.51
C ILE A 84 10.76 -16.15 5.95
N LEU A 85 10.00 -15.37 6.71
CA LEU A 85 9.64 -14.02 6.31
C LEU A 85 10.86 -13.11 6.23
N VAL A 86 11.67 -13.02 7.28
CA VAL A 86 12.82 -12.11 7.27
C VAL A 86 13.74 -12.42 6.09
N LYS A 87 13.89 -13.70 5.74
CA LYS A 87 14.63 -14.13 4.53
C LYS A 87 13.97 -13.65 3.24
N PHE A 88 12.65 -13.80 3.09
CA PHE A 88 11.94 -13.35 1.90
C PHE A 88 11.94 -11.83 1.75
N CYS A 89 11.68 -11.07 2.82
CA CYS A 89 11.77 -9.61 2.80
C CYS A 89 13.19 -9.12 2.54
N ALA A 90 14.20 -9.76 3.16
CA ALA A 90 15.60 -9.42 2.90
C ALA A 90 16.00 -9.72 1.45
N LEU A 91 15.52 -10.82 0.88
CA LEU A 91 15.75 -11.17 -0.52
C LEU A 91 15.04 -10.20 -1.47
N ALA A 92 13.77 -9.89 -1.22
CA ALA A 92 13.02 -8.92 -2.01
C ALA A 92 13.68 -7.53 -1.96
N LEU A 93 14.06 -7.06 -0.77
CA LEU A 93 14.80 -5.80 -0.61
C LEU A 93 16.18 -5.86 -1.28
N GLY A 94 16.89 -6.98 -1.18
CA GLY A 94 18.18 -7.18 -1.84
C GLY A 94 18.07 -7.08 -3.36
N VAL A 95 17.07 -7.74 -3.95
CA VAL A 95 16.79 -7.66 -5.39
C VAL A 95 16.38 -6.25 -5.80
N THR A 96 15.53 -5.59 -5.01
CA THR A 96 15.15 -4.19 -5.25
C THR A 96 16.36 -3.26 -5.16
N LEU A 97 17.30 -3.49 -4.24
CA LEU A 97 18.52 -2.70 -4.13
C LEU A 97 19.40 -2.87 -5.38
N ILE A 98 19.58 -4.10 -5.84
CA ILE A 98 20.32 -4.42 -7.07
C ILE A 98 19.65 -3.75 -8.28
N LEU A 99 18.33 -3.86 -8.41
CA LEU A 99 17.56 -3.22 -9.48
C LEU A 99 17.63 -1.68 -9.42
N THR A 100 17.74 -1.11 -8.22
CA THR A 100 17.89 0.34 -8.06
C THR A 100 19.21 0.82 -8.68
N PHE A 101 20.29 0.06 -8.49
CA PHE A 101 21.59 0.37 -9.11
C PHE A 101 21.62 0.15 -10.63
N SER A 102 20.87 -0.83 -11.15
CA SER A 102 20.89 -1.15 -12.59
C SER A 102 19.90 -0.35 -13.43
N SER A 103 18.72 -0.06 -12.89
CA SER A 103 17.55 0.36 -13.68
C SER A 103 16.80 1.55 -13.06
N GLY A 104 17.33 2.13 -11.99
CA GLY A 104 16.74 3.28 -11.30
C GLY A 104 15.66 2.90 -10.28
N ILE A 105 15.27 3.89 -9.49
CA ILE A 105 14.38 3.71 -8.34
C ILE A 105 12.95 3.33 -8.75
N GLU A 106 12.49 3.80 -9.92
CA GLU A 106 11.15 3.56 -10.44
C GLU A 106 10.94 2.10 -10.82
N ALA A 107 11.89 1.51 -11.57
CA ALA A 107 11.86 0.10 -11.93
C ALA A 107 11.95 -0.81 -10.69
N ALA A 108 12.78 -0.43 -9.72
CA ALA A 108 12.94 -1.16 -8.46
C ALA A 108 11.65 -1.13 -7.61
N LEU A 109 11.02 0.05 -7.49
CA LEU A 109 9.72 0.23 -6.84
C LEU A 109 8.62 -0.57 -7.56
N GLY A 110 8.58 -0.53 -8.89
CA GLY A 110 7.62 -1.27 -9.69
C GLY A 110 7.71 -2.78 -9.47
N PHE A 111 8.93 -3.33 -9.48
CA PHE A 111 9.16 -4.73 -9.16
C PHE A 111 8.65 -5.08 -7.75
N LEU A 112 9.00 -4.27 -6.75
CA LEU A 112 8.59 -4.53 -5.36
C LEU A 112 7.06 -4.46 -5.22
N LEU A 113 6.41 -3.50 -5.87
CA LEU A 113 4.96 -3.34 -5.89
C LEU A 113 4.27 -4.56 -6.52
N VAL A 114 4.76 -5.06 -7.65
CA VAL A 114 4.22 -6.27 -8.31
C VAL A 114 4.31 -7.48 -7.38
N VAL A 115 5.46 -7.69 -6.73
CA VAL A 115 5.64 -8.77 -5.75
C VAL A 115 4.66 -8.63 -4.59
N MET A 116 4.50 -7.41 -4.06
CA MET A 116 3.57 -7.15 -2.96
C MET A 116 2.11 -7.38 -3.35
N ILE A 117 1.69 -6.96 -4.56
CA ILE A 117 0.35 -7.24 -5.09
C ILE A 117 0.13 -8.74 -5.19
N GLY A 118 1.09 -9.50 -5.72
CA GLY A 118 0.99 -10.94 -5.87
C GLY A 118 0.80 -11.63 -4.51
N ILE A 119 1.63 -11.29 -3.53
CA ILE A 119 1.54 -11.85 -2.18
C ILE A 119 0.21 -11.49 -1.52
N GLN A 120 -0.20 -10.23 -1.58
CA GLN A 120 -1.45 -9.77 -0.97
C GLN A 120 -2.69 -10.40 -1.62
N SER A 121 -2.67 -10.56 -2.95
CA SER A 121 -3.74 -11.26 -3.67
C SER A 121 -3.82 -12.73 -3.24
N TYR A 122 -2.67 -13.39 -3.08
CA TYR A 122 -2.63 -14.75 -2.55
C TYR A 122 -3.20 -14.84 -1.11
N VAL A 123 -2.84 -13.90 -0.23
CA VAL A 123 -3.41 -13.82 1.13
C VAL A 123 -4.92 -13.64 1.06
N LEU A 124 -5.42 -12.75 0.21
CA LEU A 124 -6.84 -12.48 0.04
C LEU A 124 -7.60 -13.75 -0.40
N ILE A 125 -7.06 -14.51 -1.35
CA ILE A 125 -7.63 -15.78 -1.80
C ILE A 125 -7.69 -16.79 -0.66
N LEU A 126 -6.64 -16.91 0.16
CA LEU A 126 -6.61 -17.81 1.31
C LEU A 126 -7.63 -17.43 2.38
N VAL A 127 -7.78 -16.13 2.66
CA VAL A 127 -8.80 -15.61 3.56
C VAL A 127 -10.19 -15.93 3.01
N PHE A 128 -10.44 -15.66 1.72
CA PHE A 128 -11.73 -15.94 1.08
C PHE A 128 -12.11 -17.43 1.11
N ARG A 129 -11.13 -18.32 0.92
CA ARG A 129 -11.31 -19.79 1.03
C ARG A 129 -11.49 -20.31 2.46
N ARG A 130 -11.54 -19.42 3.48
CA ARG A 130 -11.60 -19.76 4.91
C ARG A 130 -10.54 -20.80 5.33
N SER A 131 -9.36 -20.76 4.73
CA SER A 131 -8.31 -21.73 5.03
C SER A 131 -7.79 -21.57 6.45
N LYS A 132 -7.68 -22.70 7.19
CA LYS A 132 -7.11 -22.75 8.55
C LYS A 132 -5.61 -22.39 8.59
N ALA A 133 -4.96 -22.25 7.44
CA ALA A 133 -3.55 -21.89 7.33
C ALA A 133 -3.24 -20.47 7.85
N VAL A 134 -4.23 -19.56 7.89
CA VAL A 134 -4.00 -18.18 8.32
C VAL A 134 -4.26 -18.04 9.82
N ARG A 135 -3.18 -18.09 10.61
CA ARG A 135 -3.21 -17.96 12.09
C ARG A 135 -3.32 -16.49 12.49
N PHE A 136 -4.54 -16.01 12.71
CA PHE A 136 -4.76 -14.77 13.44
C PHE A 136 -5.19 -15.08 14.86
N GLU A 137 -4.39 -14.63 15.82
CA GLU A 137 -4.50 -15.05 17.22
C GLU A 137 -5.80 -14.58 17.90
N LYS A 138 -6.52 -13.55 17.40
CA LYS A 138 -7.69 -12.97 18.10
C LYS A 138 -8.80 -12.27 17.27
N GLU A 139 -8.74 -12.23 15.93
CA GLU A 139 -9.69 -11.39 15.13
C GLU A 139 -10.71 -12.19 14.32
N GLY A 140 -11.95 -11.69 14.23
CA GLY A 140 -13.04 -12.27 13.45
C GLY A 140 -12.81 -12.22 11.94
N TYR A 141 -13.46 -13.12 11.18
CA TYR A 141 -13.28 -13.27 9.72
C TYR A 141 -13.43 -11.95 8.94
N VAL A 142 -14.43 -11.14 9.30
CA VAL A 142 -14.74 -9.87 8.63
C VAL A 142 -13.60 -8.86 8.79
N VAL A 143 -13.01 -8.76 9.97
CA VAL A 143 -11.87 -7.86 10.25
C VAL A 143 -10.65 -8.26 9.41
N ARG A 144 -10.39 -9.57 9.27
CA ARG A 144 -9.29 -10.09 8.46
C ARG A 144 -9.44 -9.74 6.99
N LEU A 145 -10.66 -9.90 6.47
CA LEU A 145 -11.00 -9.58 5.10
C LEU A 145 -10.85 -8.07 4.85
N GLY A 146 -11.35 -7.24 5.78
CA GLY A 146 -11.21 -5.79 5.72
C GLY A 146 -9.77 -5.31 5.68
N SER A 147 -8.93 -5.80 6.60
CA SER A 147 -7.53 -5.41 6.64
C SER A 147 -6.75 -5.86 5.39
N THR A 148 -7.05 -7.03 4.83
CA THR A 148 -6.39 -7.52 3.61
C THR A 148 -6.80 -6.71 2.39
N LEU A 149 -8.08 -6.35 2.27
CA LEU A 149 -8.58 -5.46 1.22
C LEU A 149 -7.96 -4.06 1.31
N LEU A 150 -7.82 -3.53 2.53
CA LEU A 150 -7.23 -2.22 2.76
C LEU A 150 -5.76 -2.19 2.32
N HIS A 151 -4.96 -3.16 2.77
CA HIS A 151 -3.57 -3.25 2.34
C HIS A 151 -3.43 -3.46 0.82
N LEU A 152 -4.30 -4.27 0.21
CA LEU A 152 -4.21 -4.56 -1.23
C LEU A 152 -4.61 -3.32 -2.03
N GLY A 153 -5.66 -2.63 -1.60
CA GLY A 153 -6.11 -1.38 -2.21
C GLY A 153 -5.03 -0.30 -2.16
N ILE A 154 -4.35 -0.11 -1.02
CA ILE A 154 -3.24 0.86 -0.90
C ILE A 154 -2.11 0.50 -1.87
N VAL A 155 -1.68 -0.77 -1.92
CA VAL A 155 -0.58 -1.18 -2.79
C VAL A 155 -0.96 -1.03 -4.27
N ILE A 156 -2.20 -1.33 -4.66
CA ILE A 156 -2.69 -1.11 -6.03
C ILE A 156 -2.68 0.39 -6.39
N VAL A 157 -3.12 1.26 -5.49
CA VAL A 157 -3.09 2.71 -5.72
C VAL A 157 -1.66 3.20 -5.89
N ILE A 158 -0.72 2.76 -5.05
CA ILE A 158 0.70 3.12 -5.18
C ILE A 158 1.28 2.58 -6.49
N PHE A 159 0.99 1.33 -6.85
CA PHE A 159 1.38 0.74 -8.12
C PHE A 159 0.87 1.55 -9.31
N ASN A 160 -0.37 2.00 -9.25
CA ASN A 160 -0.97 2.84 -10.26
C ASN A 160 -0.21 4.16 -10.42
N PHE A 161 0.11 4.84 -9.31
CA PHE A 161 0.87 6.08 -9.34
C PHE A 161 2.28 5.91 -9.89
N VAL A 162 2.99 4.84 -9.52
CA VAL A 162 4.40 4.64 -9.90
C VAL A 162 4.54 4.08 -11.31
N ASN A 163 3.71 3.11 -11.73
CA ASN A 163 3.93 2.34 -12.97
C ASN A 163 2.91 2.62 -14.08
N LEU A 164 1.70 3.07 -13.75
CA LEU A 164 0.62 3.24 -14.72
C LEU A 164 0.34 4.70 -15.06
N ARG A 165 1.21 5.63 -14.65
CA ARG A 165 1.00 7.06 -14.82
C ARG A 165 0.69 7.49 -16.27
N GLU A 166 1.38 6.90 -17.24
CA GLU A 166 1.18 7.18 -18.67
C GLU A 166 0.22 6.18 -19.34
N ALA A 167 -0.22 5.15 -18.62
CA ALA A 167 -1.07 4.11 -19.16
C ALA A 167 -2.54 4.54 -19.19
N GLN A 168 -3.23 4.18 -20.26
CA GLN A 168 -4.67 4.44 -20.45
C GLN A 168 -5.53 3.84 -19.33
N PHE A 169 -5.05 2.77 -18.70
CA PHE A 169 -5.73 2.05 -17.63
C PHE A 169 -5.54 2.67 -16.23
N HIS A 170 -4.84 3.79 -16.12
CA HIS A 170 -4.61 4.49 -14.86
C HIS A 170 -5.91 4.75 -14.07
N ILE A 171 -6.93 5.30 -14.74
CA ILE A 171 -8.18 5.72 -14.11
C ILE A 171 -8.97 4.50 -13.59
N PRO A 172 -9.21 3.45 -14.40
CA PRO A 172 -9.84 2.24 -13.89
C PRO A 172 -9.12 1.61 -12.69
N VAL A 173 -7.79 1.48 -12.75
CA VAL A 173 -7.01 0.84 -11.67
C VAL A 173 -7.06 1.67 -10.39
N PHE A 174 -7.01 3.00 -10.50
CA PHE A 174 -7.20 3.91 -9.37
C PHE A 174 -8.56 3.71 -8.69
N TRP A 175 -9.65 3.60 -9.45
CA TRP A 175 -10.99 3.38 -8.90
C TRP A 175 -11.12 2.02 -8.24
N ILE A 176 -10.55 0.96 -8.83
CA ILE A 176 -10.50 -0.37 -8.20
C ILE A 176 -9.78 -0.28 -6.85
N GLY A 177 -8.59 0.33 -6.80
CA GLY A 177 -7.85 0.52 -5.56
C GLY A 177 -8.64 1.30 -4.51
N THR A 178 -9.31 2.38 -4.92
CA THR A 178 -10.15 3.21 -4.04
C THR A 178 -11.35 2.44 -3.48
N LEU A 179 -12.01 1.62 -4.30
CA LEU A 179 -13.10 0.75 -3.85
C LEU A 179 -12.60 -0.31 -2.86
N LEU A 180 -11.43 -0.90 -3.10
CA LEU A 180 -10.81 -1.86 -2.18
C LEU A 180 -10.49 -1.22 -0.83
N ILE A 181 -9.91 -0.01 -0.82
CA ILE A 181 -9.64 0.74 0.41
C ILE A 181 -10.95 1.05 1.14
N THR A 182 -11.97 1.51 0.43
CA THR A 182 -13.27 1.86 1.01
C THR A 182 -13.95 0.64 1.62
N ALA A 183 -14.03 -0.46 0.88
CA ALA A 183 -14.57 -1.72 1.36
C ALA A 183 -13.76 -2.25 2.56
N GLY A 184 -12.42 -2.19 2.46
CA GLY A 184 -11.51 -2.58 3.53
C GLY A 184 -11.76 -1.82 4.83
N ASN A 185 -11.97 -0.50 4.75
CA ASN A 185 -12.35 0.34 5.88
C ASN A 185 -13.72 -0.06 6.45
N ILE A 186 -14.74 -0.23 5.61
CA ILE A 186 -16.08 -0.64 6.04
C ILE A 186 -16.02 -1.96 6.82
N PHE A 187 -15.32 -2.97 6.30
CA PHE A 187 -15.15 -4.26 6.96
C PHE A 187 -14.33 -4.18 8.25
N SER A 188 -13.36 -3.26 8.34
CA SER A 188 -12.51 -3.09 9.52
C SER A 188 -13.22 -2.33 10.65
N PHE A 189 -14.04 -1.31 10.33
CA PHE A 189 -14.72 -0.47 11.32
C PHE A 189 -16.11 -0.96 11.72
N TYR A 190 -16.80 -1.70 10.85
CA TYR A 190 -18.15 -2.22 11.13
C TYR A 190 -18.24 -3.76 11.15
N PRO A 191 -17.30 -4.49 11.81
CA PRO A 191 -17.27 -5.94 11.73
C PRO A 191 -18.52 -6.59 12.37
N ALA A 192 -19.02 -6.04 13.48
CA ALA A 192 -20.19 -6.56 14.18
C ALA A 192 -21.47 -6.47 13.34
N ARG A 193 -21.67 -5.34 12.65
CA ARG A 193 -22.86 -5.07 11.81
C ARG A 193 -22.86 -5.91 10.54
N ILE A 194 -21.68 -6.20 10.00
CA ILE A 194 -21.53 -7.04 8.82
C ILE A 194 -21.64 -8.52 9.21
N SER A 195 -21.05 -8.94 10.34
CA SER A 195 -21.20 -10.31 10.82
C SER A 195 -22.66 -10.64 11.15
N SER A 196 -23.45 -9.69 11.67
CA SER A 196 -24.87 -9.92 11.92
C SER A 196 -25.66 -10.12 10.62
N LEU A 197 -25.35 -9.37 9.55
CA LEU A 197 -25.96 -9.57 8.23
C LEU A 197 -25.62 -10.93 7.60
N PHE A 198 -24.42 -11.47 7.88
CA PHE A 198 -24.04 -12.81 7.42
C PHE A 198 -24.62 -13.94 8.28
N HIS A 199 -25.06 -13.65 9.50
CA HIS A 199 -25.68 -14.62 10.43
C HIS A 199 -27.21 -14.61 10.40
N THR A 200 -27.87 -13.69 9.69
CA THR A 200 -29.30 -13.77 9.37
C THR A 200 -29.54 -14.74 8.21
N LYS A 201 -29.32 -16.03 8.46
CA LYS A 201 -29.96 -17.16 7.77
C LYS A 201 -30.08 -18.32 8.74
#